data_AF-A0A4S8KUK7-F1
#
_entry.id   AF-A0A4S8KUK7-F1
#
_cell.length_a   1.000
_cell.length_b   1.000
_cell.length_c   1.000
_cell.angle_alpha   90.00
_cell.angle_beta   90.00
_cell.angle_gamma   90.00
#
_symmetry.space_group_name_H-M   'P 1'
#
loop_
_entity.id
_entity.type
_entity.pdbx_description
1 polymer ?
#
loop_
_entity_poly.entity_id
_entity_poly.type
_entity_poly.pdbx_seq_one_letter_code
_entity_poly.pdbx_strand_id
1 'polypeptide(L)'
;MHTKSLRELYTALVDCHLISGSETTLDVNVDGLAELESVQVMFLRRMLGLSKSSIRTVLFTETAIRPIGVRRALLALSYLHYLIERPATSFANLAFKAAATLRAAGNSSWLMDLDWVIQHLP
;
A
#
# COMPACT_ATOMS: atom_id res chain seq x y z
N MET A 1 -23.82 -23.01 7.15
CA MET A 1 -22.76 -22.61 6.20
C MET A 1 -22.74 -21.09 6.19
N HIS A 2 -21.77 -20.43 6.83
CA HIS A 2 -21.71 -18.97 6.87
C HIS A 2 -21.34 -18.45 5.47
N THR A 3 -22.22 -17.69 4.84
CA THR A 3 -21.93 -16.99 3.58
C THR A 3 -20.92 -15.89 3.90
N LYS A 4 -19.67 -16.06 3.46
CA LYS A 4 -18.66 -14.97 3.54
C LYS A 4 -19.14 -13.80 2.68
N SER A 5 -19.03 -12.59 3.20
CA SER A 5 -19.25 -11.38 2.42
C SER A 5 -18.21 -11.28 1.30
N LEU A 6 -18.57 -10.64 0.18
CA LEU A 6 -17.63 -10.42 -0.92
C LEU A 6 -16.41 -9.59 -0.49
N ARG A 7 -16.57 -8.73 0.52
CA ARG A 7 -15.48 -7.97 1.14
C ARG A 7 -14.49 -8.88 1.87
N GLU A 8 -14.98 -9.84 2.64
CA GLU A 8 -14.09 -10.83 3.29
C GLU A 8 -13.33 -11.67 2.26
N LEU A 9 -13.98 -12.03 1.16
CA LEU A 9 -13.31 -12.72 0.05
C LEU A 9 -12.24 -11.85 -0.61
N TYR A 10 -12.51 -10.56 -0.85
CA TYR A 10 -11.52 -9.60 -1.33
C TYR A 10 -10.30 -9.55 -0.40
N THR A 11 -10.54 -9.34 0.90
CA THR A 11 -9.44 -9.22 1.87
C THR A 11 -8.60 -10.48 1.96
N ALA A 12 -9.23 -11.66 1.95
CA ALA A 12 -8.54 -12.93 2.11
C ALA A 12 -7.81 -13.41 0.85
N LEU A 13 -8.33 -13.11 -0.35
CA LEU A 13 -7.88 -13.73 -1.60
C LEU A 13 -7.26 -12.77 -2.62
N VAL A 14 -7.44 -11.46 -2.45
CA VAL A 14 -6.93 -10.46 -3.41
C VAL A 14 -6.04 -9.47 -2.70
N ASP A 15 -6.57 -8.81 -1.67
CA ASP A 15 -5.88 -7.75 -0.95
C ASP A 15 -4.54 -8.22 -0.37
N CYS A 16 -4.49 -9.43 0.20
CA CYS A 16 -3.28 -10.04 0.74
C CYS A 16 -2.13 -10.10 -0.28
N HIS A 17 -2.44 -10.34 -1.55
CA HIS A 17 -1.45 -10.35 -2.63
C HIS A 17 -1.08 -8.92 -3.06
N LEU A 18 -2.07 -8.02 -3.13
CA LEU A 18 -1.85 -6.63 -3.53
C LEU A 18 -1.00 -5.85 -2.52
N ILE A 19 -1.07 -6.17 -1.23
CA ILE A 19 -0.28 -5.52 -0.17
C ILE A 19 1.03 -6.25 0.16
N SER A 20 1.27 -7.41 -0.43
CA SER A 20 2.44 -8.23 -0.12
C SER A 20 3.73 -7.44 -0.36
N GLY A 21 4.57 -7.34 0.67
CA GLY A 21 5.86 -6.63 0.62
C GLY A 21 5.77 -5.12 0.44
N SER A 22 4.58 -4.52 0.62
CA SER A 22 4.36 -3.09 0.42
C SER A 22 5.16 -2.21 1.37
N GLU A 23 5.49 -2.72 2.55
CA GLU A 23 6.28 -2.02 3.55
C GLU A 23 7.76 -1.92 3.20
N THR A 24 8.31 -2.90 2.46
CA THR A 24 9.71 -2.93 2.06
C THR A 24 9.93 -2.39 0.66
N THR A 25 8.98 -2.63 -0.25
CA THR A 25 9.05 -2.25 -1.66
C THR A 25 7.99 -1.19 -1.92
N LEU A 26 8.42 0.07 -1.86
CA LEU A 26 7.55 1.23 -1.97
C LEU A 26 7.18 1.51 -3.43
N ASP A 27 5.99 2.05 -3.61
CA ASP A 27 5.38 2.29 -4.93
C ASP A 27 5.93 3.55 -5.61
N VAL A 28 7.24 3.62 -5.85
CA VAL A 28 7.89 4.75 -6.54
C VAL A 28 7.70 4.71 -8.06
N ASN A 29 7.35 3.55 -8.61
CA ASN A 29 7.02 3.39 -10.02
C ASN A 29 5.51 3.47 -10.24
N VAL A 30 5.08 4.51 -10.97
CA VAL A 30 3.67 4.76 -11.30
C VAL A 30 3.06 3.59 -12.08
N ASP A 31 3.81 2.97 -13.00
CA ASP A 31 3.30 1.88 -13.83
C ASP A 31 3.00 0.63 -12.98
N GLY A 32 3.88 0.32 -12.02
CA GLY A 32 3.70 -0.80 -11.11
C GLY A 32 2.47 -0.62 -10.21
N LEU A 33 2.25 0.59 -9.69
CA LEU A 33 1.06 0.89 -8.91
C LEU A 33 -0.23 0.78 -9.76
N ALA A 34 -0.18 1.24 -11.01
CA ALA A 34 -1.32 1.18 -11.92
C ALA A 34 -1.78 -0.26 -12.21
N GLU A 35 -0.86 -1.22 -12.28
CA GLU A 35 -1.21 -2.65 -12.42
C GLU A 35 -1.97 -3.17 -11.19
N LEU A 36 -1.50 -2.84 -9.98
CA LEU A 36 -2.18 -3.21 -8.74
C LEU A 36 -3.57 -2.57 -8.64
N GLU A 37 -3.68 -1.29 -9.01
CA GLU A 37 -4.95 -0.56 -9.08
C GLU A 37 -5.93 -1.21 -10.05
N SER A 38 -5.46 -1.64 -11.22
CA SER A 38 -6.28 -2.31 -12.23
C SER A 38 -6.92 -3.59 -11.67
N VAL A 39 -6.14 -4.41 -10.95
CA VAL A 39 -6.63 -5.64 -10.31
C VAL A 39 -7.67 -5.29 -9.23
N GLN A 40 -7.38 -4.32 -8.36
CA GLN A 40 -8.31 -3.90 -7.32
C GLN A 40 -9.64 -3.41 -7.92
N VAL A 41 -9.58 -2.47 -8.86
CA VAL A 41 -10.76 -1.89 -9.54
C VAL A 41 -11.57 -2.95 -10.25
N MET A 42 -10.92 -3.91 -10.92
CA MET A 42 -11.58 -5.03 -11.58
C MET A 42 -12.39 -5.86 -10.58
N PHE A 43 -11.83 -6.17 -9.41
CA PHE A 43 -12.54 -6.91 -8.37
C PHE A 43 -13.71 -6.11 -7.80
N LEU A 44 -13.50 -4.84 -7.45
CA LEU A 44 -14.56 -3.99 -6.87
C LEU A 44 -15.75 -3.82 -7.83
N ARG A 45 -15.50 -3.71 -9.14
CA ARG A 45 -16.57 -3.69 -10.15
C ARG A 45 -17.37 -4.97 -10.17
N ARG A 46 -16.70 -6.13 -10.14
CA ARG A 46 -17.39 -7.43 -10.07
C ARG A 46 -18.19 -7.57 -8.79
N MET A 47 -17.66 -7.09 -7.67
CA MET A 47 -18.34 -7.12 -6.37
C MET A 47 -19.63 -6.30 -6.36
N LEU A 48 -19.65 -5.15 -7.07
CA LEU A 48 -20.82 -4.26 -7.16
C LEU A 48 -21.70 -4.50 -8.40
N GLY A 49 -21.35 -5.44 -9.28
CA GLY A 49 -22.08 -5.67 -10.53
C GLY A 49 -21.98 -4.53 -11.54
N LEU A 50 -20.90 -3.75 -11.51
CA LEU A 50 -20.71 -2.55 -12.32
C LEU A 50 -19.95 -2.83 -13.63
N SER A 51 -20.24 -2.04 -14.66
CA SER A 51 -19.54 -2.11 -15.95
C SER A 51 -18.12 -1.52 -15.88
N LYS A 52 -17.31 -1.76 -16.92
CA LYS A 52 -15.97 -1.17 -17.06
C LYS A 52 -16.00 0.37 -17.21
N SER A 53 -17.13 0.94 -17.62
CA SER A 53 -17.32 2.39 -17.76
C SER A 53 -17.83 3.06 -16.48
N SER A 54 -18.01 2.30 -15.39
CA SER A 54 -18.47 2.87 -14.12
C SER A 54 -17.46 3.85 -13.52
N ILE A 55 -17.99 4.88 -12.85
CA ILE A 55 -17.22 5.87 -12.10
C ILE A 55 -16.41 5.15 -11.01
N ARG A 56 -15.11 5.48 -10.88
CA ARG A 56 -14.20 4.83 -9.90
C ARG A 56 -14.55 5.17 -8.46
N THR A 57 -14.96 6.41 -8.17
CA THR A 57 -15.25 6.88 -6.81
C THR A 57 -16.27 5.99 -6.08
N VAL A 58 -17.32 5.59 -6.78
CA VAL A 58 -18.40 4.71 -6.25
C VAL A 58 -17.83 3.37 -5.78
N LEU A 59 -16.76 2.86 -6.42
CA LEU A 59 -16.15 1.59 -6.04
C LEU A 59 -15.60 1.61 -4.61
N PHE A 60 -15.12 2.75 -4.15
CA PHE A 60 -14.50 2.88 -2.82
C PHE A 60 -15.50 3.34 -1.77
N THR A 61 -16.41 4.27 -2.12
CA THR A 61 -17.42 4.78 -1.19
C THR A 61 -18.43 3.70 -0.78
N GLU A 62 -18.86 2.85 -1.73
CA GLU A 62 -19.87 1.82 -1.46
C GLU A 62 -19.30 0.57 -0.80
N THR A 63 -17.98 0.37 -0.84
CA THR A 63 -17.35 -0.87 -0.35
C THR A 63 -16.57 -0.68 0.94
N ALA A 64 -16.31 0.57 1.33
CA ALA A 64 -15.40 0.94 2.40
C ALA A 64 -14.00 0.31 2.27
N ILE A 65 -13.59 -0.04 1.03
CA ILE A 65 -12.23 -0.48 0.70
C ILE A 65 -11.43 0.75 0.29
N ARG A 66 -10.19 0.84 0.76
CA ARG A 66 -9.29 1.95 0.43
C ARG A 66 -8.62 1.71 -0.93
N PRO A 67 -8.34 2.76 -1.72
CA PRO A 67 -7.45 2.65 -2.88
C PRO A 67 -6.13 1.99 -2.49
N ILE A 68 -5.62 1.11 -3.36
CA ILE A 68 -4.47 0.26 -3.01
C ILE A 68 -3.20 1.07 -2.69
N GLY A 69 -2.95 2.17 -3.40
CA GLY A 69 -1.80 3.07 -3.10
C GLY A 69 -1.88 3.64 -1.68
N VAL A 70 -3.04 4.13 -1.28
CA VAL A 70 -3.28 4.63 0.09
C VAL A 70 -3.09 3.51 1.12
N ARG A 71 -3.60 2.30 0.83
CA ARG A 71 -3.47 1.15 1.74
C ARG A 71 -2.01 0.72 1.93
N ARG A 72 -1.24 0.65 0.85
CA ARG A 72 0.18 0.29 0.86
C ARG A 72 1.03 1.35 1.55
N ALA A 73 0.76 2.63 1.33
CA ALA A 73 1.43 3.72 2.04
C ALA A 73 1.18 3.68 3.56
N LEU A 74 -0.04 3.34 4.00
CA LEU A 74 -0.33 3.16 5.43
C LEU A 74 0.44 2.00 6.07
N LEU A 75 0.66 0.91 5.33
CA LEU A 75 1.48 -0.21 5.79
C LEU A 75 2.96 0.20 5.89
N ALA A 76 3.48 0.93 4.90
CA ALA A 76 4.82 1.48 4.95
C ALA A 76 5.03 2.45 6.14
N LEU A 77 4.05 3.32 6.42
CA LEU A 77 4.07 4.19 7.59
C LEU A 77 3.99 3.42 8.92
N SER A 78 3.18 2.35 8.96
CA SER A 78 3.12 1.46 10.14
C SER A 78 4.45 0.74 10.36
N TYR A 79 5.13 0.36 9.28
CA TYR A 79 6.46 -0.22 9.35
C TYR A 79 7.52 0.80 9.78
N LEU A 80 7.46 2.05 9.30
CA LEU A 80 8.30 3.13 9.81
C LEU A 80 8.13 3.30 11.33
N HIS A 81 6.89 3.32 11.81
CA HIS A 81 6.61 3.40 13.25
C HIS A 81 7.27 2.24 14.00
N TYR A 82 7.09 1.01 13.52
CA TYR A 82 7.77 -0.16 14.05
C TYR A 82 9.30 0.02 14.10
N LEU A 83 9.93 0.49 13.03
CA LEU A 83 11.38 0.71 12.96
C LEU A 83 11.89 1.71 14.00
N ILE A 84 11.12 2.79 14.24
CA ILE A 84 11.44 3.83 15.22
C ILE A 84 11.37 3.27 16.65
N GLU A 85 10.37 2.44 16.94
CA GLU A 85 10.18 1.84 18.27
C GLU A 85 11.18 0.73 18.60
N ARG A 86 11.93 0.21 17.62
CA ARG A 86 12.90 -0.85 17.86
C ARG A 86 14.08 -0.39 18.71
N PRO A 87 14.65 -1.28 19.56
CA PRO A 87 15.88 -0.97 20.28
C PRO A 87 17.00 -0.51 19.35
N ALA A 88 17.80 0.46 19.80
CA ALA A 88 18.88 1.06 19.03
C ALA A 88 19.96 0.06 18.57
N THR A 89 20.06 -1.09 19.26
CA THR A 89 20.98 -2.19 18.94
C THR A 89 20.41 -3.17 17.91
N SER A 90 19.12 -3.10 17.59
CA SER A 90 18.51 -4.00 16.62
C SER A 90 18.94 -3.67 15.19
N PHE A 91 19.13 -4.70 14.36
CA PHE A 91 19.49 -4.50 12.95
C PHE A 91 18.47 -3.64 12.20
N ALA A 92 17.18 -3.78 12.51
CA ALA A 92 16.13 -2.96 11.90
C ALA A 92 16.29 -1.46 12.23
N ASN A 93 16.54 -1.10 13.49
CA ASN A 93 16.79 0.31 13.86
C ASN A 93 18.10 0.84 13.28
N LEU A 94 19.15 0.02 13.25
CA LEU A 94 20.43 0.38 12.64
C LEU A 94 20.29 0.65 11.14
N ALA A 95 19.57 -0.20 10.40
CA ALA A 95 19.27 0.00 8.99
C ALA A 95 18.42 1.26 8.76
N PHE A 96 17.42 1.50 9.61
CA PHE A 96 16.62 2.74 9.57
C PHE A 96 17.50 3.99 9.77
N LYS A 97 18.39 3.99 10.76
CA LYS A 97 19.32 5.12 10.99
C LYS A 97 20.25 5.33 9.79
N ALA A 98 20.77 4.24 9.20
CA ALA A 98 21.58 4.33 7.99
C ALA A 98 20.79 4.95 6.82
N ALA A 99 19.55 4.51 6.60
CA ALA A 99 18.66 5.11 5.60
C ALA A 99 18.40 6.60 5.89
N ALA A 100 18.24 6.99 7.16
CA ALA A 100 18.06 8.39 7.55
C ALA A 100 19.29 9.24 7.25
N THR A 101 20.50 8.70 7.47
CA THR A 101 21.76 9.35 7.09
C THR A 101 21.86 9.51 5.57
N LEU A 102 21.50 8.48 4.78
CA LEU A 102 21.50 8.57 3.32
C LEU A 102 20.54 9.66 2.83
N ARG A 103 19.31 9.69 3.35
CA ARG A 103 18.32 10.73 3.06
C ARG A 103 18.84 12.13 3.40
N ALA A 104 19.44 12.33 4.57
CA ALA A 104 20.00 13.62 4.97
C ALA A 104 21.15 14.08 4.06
N ALA A 105 21.90 13.12 3.50
CA ALA A 105 22.95 13.36 2.52
C ALA A 105 22.44 13.49 1.06
N GLY A 106 21.12 13.39 0.83
CA GLY A 106 20.53 13.46 -0.51
C GLY A 106 20.72 12.21 -1.37
N ASN A 107 21.07 11.07 -0.77
CA ASN A 107 21.28 9.80 -1.46
C ASN A 107 20.02 8.92 -1.40
N SER A 108 19.77 8.17 -2.48
CA SER A 108 18.67 7.21 -2.58
C SER A 108 18.61 6.29 -1.37
N SER A 109 17.42 6.19 -0.79
CA SER A 109 17.15 5.39 0.40
C SER A 109 15.65 5.12 0.51
N TRP A 110 15.30 4.08 1.27
CA TRP A 110 13.90 3.72 1.53
C TRP A 110 13.08 4.90 2.11
N LEU A 111 13.69 5.79 2.90
CA LEU A 111 12.99 6.97 3.44
C LEU A 111 12.74 8.06 2.37
N MET A 112 13.63 8.22 1.39
CA MET A 112 13.37 9.11 0.26
C MET A 112 12.28 8.55 -0.65
N ASP A 113 12.27 7.24 -0.86
CA ASP A 113 11.20 6.56 -1.60
C ASP A 113 9.85 6.76 -0.88
N LEU A 114 9.84 6.71 0.46
CA LEU A 114 8.64 6.96 1.27
C LEU A 114 8.17 8.42 1.16
N ASP A 115 9.08 9.39 1.19
CA ASP A 115 8.73 10.79 0.94
C ASP A 115 8.05 10.95 -0.41
N TRP A 116 8.62 10.33 -1.45
CA TRP A 116 8.07 10.39 -2.80
C TRP A 116 6.66 9.78 -2.83
N VAL A 117 6.46 8.60 -2.25
CA VAL A 117 5.14 7.94 -2.21
C VAL A 117 4.10 8.82 -1.53
N ILE A 118 4.42 9.41 -0.37
CA ILE A 118 3.48 10.27 0.36
C ILE A 118 3.11 11.51 -0.45
N GLN A 119 4.07 12.12 -1.15
CA GLN A 119 3.84 13.29 -2.00
C GLN A 119 3.02 12.98 -3.27
N HIS A 120 3.03 11.73 -3.72
CA HIS A 120 2.38 11.28 -4.96
C HIS A 120 1.18 10.35 -4.69
N LEU A 121 0.61 10.38 -3.49
CA LEU A 121 -0.63 9.68 -3.21
C LEU A 121 -1.78 10.26 -4.07
N PRO A 122 -2.66 9.39 -4.62
CA PRO A 122 -3.81 9.80 -5.41
C PRO A 122 -4.90 10.50 -4.59
#